data_AF-A0A418R0C2-F1
#
_entry.id   AF-A0A418R0C2-F1
#
_cell.length_a   1.000
_cell.length_b   1.000
_cell.length_c   1.000
_cell.angle_alpha   90.00
_cell.angle_beta   90.00
_cell.angle_gamma   90.00
#
_symmetry.space_group_name_H-M   'P 1'
#
loop_
_entity.id
_entity.type
_entity.pdbx_description
1 polymer ?
#
loop_
_entity_poly.entity_id
_entity_poly.type
_entity_poly.pdbx_seq_one_letter_code
_entity_poly.pdbx_strand_id
1 'polypeptide(L)'
;MNVPTFDFSALTTRAACDKALVPTRRLQNRLEKDEVVLGFNEEEGEIRAGIAQQQFARADRSLQNVNEALTELPAGPSTEREKLEAEQATLVARKKNLALQGASGDQSSLQDLAEARNAAELEMVSGYLTQLEAHRLTLPA
;
A
#
# COMPACT_ATOMS: atom_id res chain seq x y z
N MET A 1 18.43 -12.30 7.96
CA MET A 1 19.39 -11.66 7.05
C MET A 1 20.74 -11.54 7.77
N ASN A 2 21.78 -10.97 7.15
CA ASN A 2 23.05 -10.68 7.84
C ASN A 2 22.99 -9.27 8.44
N VAL A 3 22.82 -9.16 9.75
CA VAL A 3 22.97 -7.88 10.48
C VAL A 3 24.44 -7.45 10.42
N PRO A 4 24.76 -6.23 9.96
CA PRO A 4 26.15 -5.76 9.92
C PRO A 4 26.71 -5.50 11.32
N THR A 5 28.03 -5.57 11.47
CA THR A 5 28.71 -5.10 12.68
C THR A 5 28.78 -3.58 12.68
N PHE A 6 28.36 -2.96 13.79
CA PHE A 6 28.40 -1.51 13.95
C PHE A 6 29.66 -1.08 14.71
N ASP A 7 30.26 0.04 14.29
CA ASP A 7 31.41 0.64 14.96
C ASP A 7 30.95 1.59 16.09
N PHE A 8 31.35 1.28 17.32
CA PHE A 8 31.07 2.07 18.52
C PHE A 8 32.32 2.71 19.12
N SER A 9 33.44 2.75 18.40
CA SER A 9 34.72 3.30 18.88
C SER A 9 34.63 4.73 19.41
N ALA A 10 33.70 5.53 18.88
CA ALA A 10 33.42 6.89 19.35
C ALA A 10 32.66 6.97 20.68
N LEU A 11 32.01 5.88 21.12
CA LEU A 11 31.25 5.80 22.37
C LEU A 11 32.14 5.21 23.47
N THR A 12 32.95 6.06 24.08
CA THR A 12 33.98 5.65 25.05
C THR A 12 33.49 5.57 26.50
N THR A 13 32.24 5.98 26.78
CA THR A 13 31.65 5.96 28.12
C THR A 13 30.27 5.29 28.14
N ARG A 14 29.88 4.70 29.28
CA ARG A 14 28.52 4.16 29.47
C ARG A 14 27.45 5.22 29.29
N ALA A 15 27.69 6.44 29.80
CA ALA A 15 26.77 7.55 29.64
C ALA A 15 26.54 7.95 28.17
N ALA A 16 27.57 7.88 27.32
CA ALA A 16 27.43 8.12 25.88
C ALA A 16 26.60 7.01 25.21
N CYS A 17 26.81 5.74 25.59
CA CYS A 17 25.99 4.63 25.12
C CYS A 17 24.53 4.77 25.58
N ASP A 18 24.28 5.14 26.84
CA ASP A 18 22.93 5.33 27.38
C ASP A 18 22.16 6.45 26.66
N LYS A 19 22.85 7.55 26.31
CA LYS A 19 22.28 8.62 25.50
C LYS A 19 21.89 8.16 24.09
N ALA A 20 22.61 7.19 23.51
CA ALA A 20 22.28 6.61 22.21
C ALA A 20 21.18 5.53 22.31
N LEU A 21 21.14 4.74 23.39
CA LEU A 21 20.14 3.69 23.60
C LEU A 21 18.72 4.24 23.71
N VAL A 22 18.52 5.37 24.40
CA VAL A 22 17.19 5.96 24.63
C VAL A 22 16.44 6.29 23.32
N PRO A 23 16.99 7.08 22.38
CA PRO A 23 16.33 7.36 21.11
C PRO A 23 16.20 6.10 20.24
N THR A 24 17.17 5.19 20.26
CA THR A 24 17.11 3.96 19.45
C THR A 24 16.04 2.98 19.94
N ARG A 25 15.84 2.83 21.26
CA ARG A 25 14.72 2.05 21.83
C ARG A 25 13.37 2.69 21.52
N ARG A 26 13.29 4.02 21.46
CA ARG A 26 12.07 4.71 20.99
C ARG A 26 11.80 4.41 19.52
N LEU A 27 12.84 4.35 18.69
CA LEU A 27 12.73 3.97 17.28
C LEU A 27 12.27 2.51 17.14
N GLN A 28 12.87 1.58 17.89
CA GLN A 28 12.43 0.18 17.93
C GLN A 28 10.95 0.07 18.32
N ASN A 29 10.56 0.68 19.44
CA ASN A 29 9.16 0.67 19.89
C ASN A 29 8.20 1.31 18.90
N ARG A 30 8.67 2.25 18.07
CA ARG A 30 7.86 2.82 16.98
C ARG A 30 7.74 1.83 15.84
N LEU A 31 8.82 1.21 15.39
CA LEU A 31 8.79 0.18 14.35
C LEU A 31 7.98 -1.06 14.75
N GLU A 32 7.99 -1.44 16.04
CA GLU A 32 7.18 -2.54 16.59
C GLU A 32 5.69 -2.18 16.74
N LYS A 33 5.36 -0.89 16.90
CA LYS A 33 3.97 -0.40 17.04
C LYS A 33 3.36 0.09 15.74
N ASP A 34 4.19 0.54 14.80
CA ASP A 34 3.81 0.91 13.45
C ASP A 34 3.58 -0.39 12.66
N GLU A 35 2.53 -1.13 13.04
CA GLU A 35 1.78 -1.95 12.08
C GLU A 35 1.44 -1.04 10.90
N VAL A 36 2.15 -1.24 9.78
CA VAL A 36 1.79 -0.76 8.44
C VAL A 36 1.29 0.70 8.39
N VAL A 37 2.14 1.68 8.76
CA VAL A 37 1.93 3.08 8.34
C VAL A 37 2.78 3.39 7.11
N LEU A 38 2.52 2.67 6.02
CA LEU A 38 2.41 3.41 4.76
C LEU A 38 1.00 3.98 4.73
N GLY A 39 0.77 5.12 4.09
CA GLY A 39 -0.55 5.79 3.98
C GLY A 39 -1.59 5.00 3.18
N PHE A 40 -1.65 3.70 3.38
CA PHE A 40 -2.65 2.75 2.95
C PHE A 40 -3.48 2.43 4.19
N ASN A 41 -4.51 3.23 4.45
CA ASN A 41 -5.59 2.76 5.31
C ASN A 41 -6.18 1.55 4.58
N GLU A 42 -5.97 0.33 5.07
CA GLU A 42 -6.59 -0.88 4.53
C GLU A 42 -8.09 -0.66 4.34
N GLU A 43 -8.73 -0.02 5.31
CA GLU A 43 -10.13 0.39 5.25
C GLU A 43 -10.43 1.33 4.07
N GLU A 44 -9.57 2.31 3.76
CA GLU A 44 -9.78 3.19 2.60
C GLU A 44 -9.46 2.53 1.26
N GLY A 45 -8.52 1.56 1.25
CA GLY A 45 -8.19 0.75 0.09
C GLY A 45 -9.32 -0.21 -0.24
N GLU A 46 -9.83 -0.91 0.76
CA GLU A 46 -11.01 -1.78 0.67
C GLU A 46 -12.28 -1.00 0.33
N ILE A 47 -12.49 0.19 0.93
CA ILE A 47 -13.59 1.09 0.56
C ILE A 47 -13.44 1.52 -0.89
N ARG A 48 -12.25 1.92 -1.35
CA ARG A 48 -12.03 2.33 -2.76
C ARG A 48 -12.21 1.18 -3.74
N ALA A 49 -11.71 -0.02 -3.42
CA ALA A 49 -11.90 -1.22 -4.21
C ALA A 49 -13.38 -1.64 -4.24
N GLY A 50 -14.07 -1.58 -3.10
CA GLY A 50 -15.50 -1.82 -2.98
C GLY A 50 -16.34 -0.80 -3.76
N ILE A 51 -15.98 0.48 -3.72
CA ILE A 51 -16.61 1.53 -4.53
C ILE A 51 -16.35 1.28 -6.02
N ALA A 52 -15.13 0.91 -6.42
CA ALA A 52 -14.81 0.60 -7.81
C ALA A 52 -15.60 -0.62 -8.32
N GLN A 53 -15.75 -1.67 -7.50
CA GLN A 53 -16.58 -2.83 -7.83
C GLN A 53 -18.07 -2.47 -7.92
N GLN A 54 -18.60 -1.66 -7.00
CA GLN A 54 -19.98 -1.17 -7.06
C GLN A 54 -20.22 -0.30 -8.30
N GLN A 55 -19.28 0.58 -8.64
CA GLN A 55 -19.36 1.40 -9.86
C GLN A 55 -19.24 0.55 -11.12
N PHE A 56 -18.40 -0.49 -11.11
CA PHE A 56 -18.27 -1.46 -12.19
C PHE A 56 -19.59 -2.20 -12.41
N ALA A 57 -20.20 -2.73 -11.34
CA ALA A 57 -21.49 -3.44 -11.40
C ALA A 57 -22.64 -2.52 -11.85
N ARG A 58 -22.60 -1.23 -11.52
CA ARG A 58 -23.57 -0.23 -12.02
C ARG A 58 -23.35 0.07 -13.50
N ALA A 59 -22.10 0.30 -13.92
CA ALA A 59 -21.76 0.54 -15.31
C ALA A 59 -22.11 -0.66 -16.20
N ASP A 60 -21.97 -1.88 -15.69
CA ASP A 60 -22.35 -3.11 -16.39
C ASP A 60 -23.86 -3.23 -16.60
N ARG A 61 -24.67 -2.93 -15.57
CA ARG A 61 -26.13 -2.86 -15.70
C ARG A 61 -26.58 -1.78 -16.68
N SER A 62 -26.00 -0.58 -16.60
CA SER A 62 -26.30 0.48 -17.57
C SER A 62 -25.94 0.06 -19.00
N LEU A 63 -24.81 -0.62 -19.18
CA LEU A 63 -24.40 -1.13 -20.50
C LEU A 63 -25.36 -2.20 -21.03
N GLN A 64 -25.86 -3.10 -20.16
CA GLN A 64 -26.88 -4.08 -20.53
C GLN A 64 -28.16 -3.39 -21.02
N ASN A 65 -28.66 -2.40 -20.29
CA ASN A 65 -29.87 -1.66 -20.67
C ASN A 65 -29.70 -0.91 -22.02
N VAL A 66 -28.54 -0.28 -22.24
CA VAL A 66 -28.24 0.41 -23.52
C VAL A 66 -28.15 -0.60 -24.67
N ASN A 67 -27.56 -1.77 -24.44
CA ASN A 67 -27.50 -2.83 -25.44
C ASN A 67 -28.89 -3.38 -25.78
N GLU A 68 -29.77 -3.55 -24.78
CA GLU A 68 -31.16 -3.96 -24.99
C GLU A 68 -31.91 -2.92 -25.85
N ALA A 69 -31.82 -1.64 -25.49
CA ALA A 69 -32.42 -0.55 -26.27
C ALA A 69 -31.89 -0.48 -27.72
N LEU A 70 -30.58 -0.71 -27.93
CA LEU A 70 -29.99 -0.79 -29.27
C LEU A 70 -30.47 -2.00 -30.09
N THR A 71 -30.85 -3.09 -29.41
CA THR A 71 -31.35 -4.32 -30.05
C THR A 71 -32.80 -4.16 -30.48
N GLU A 72 -33.59 -3.38 -29.73
CA GLU A 72 -34.98 -3.06 -30.06
C GLU A 72 -35.11 -2.04 -31.21
N LEU A 73 -34.07 -1.24 -31.45
CA LEU A 73 -34.05 -0.27 -32.53
C LEU A 73 -33.76 -0.91 -33.90
N PRO A 74 -34.49 -0.50 -34.96
CA PRO A 74 -34.24 -0.99 -36.31
C PRO A 74 -32.80 -0.72 -36.75
N ALA A 75 -32.23 -1.68 -37.49
CA ALA A 75 -30.90 -1.56 -38.06
C ALA A 75 -30.91 -0.47 -39.15
N GLY A 76 -30.35 0.70 -38.82
CA GLY A 76 -30.28 1.87 -39.72
C GLY A 76 -29.86 3.12 -38.95
N PRO A 77 -29.35 4.16 -39.64
CA PRO A 77 -28.96 5.40 -39.00
C PRO A 77 -30.20 6.11 -38.45
N SER A 78 -30.25 6.28 -37.13
CA SER A 78 -31.22 7.14 -36.45
C SER A 78 -30.48 7.94 -35.39
N THR A 79 -30.92 9.17 -35.15
CA THR A 79 -30.31 10.05 -34.13
C THR A 79 -30.36 9.44 -32.73
N GLU A 80 -31.35 8.60 -32.47
CA GLU A 80 -31.49 7.85 -31.21
C GLU A 80 -30.47 6.71 -31.11
N ARG A 81 -30.28 5.96 -32.21
CA ARG A 81 -29.27 4.89 -32.27
C ARG A 81 -27.85 5.44 -32.12
N GLU A 82 -27.52 6.53 -32.80
CA GLU A 82 -26.20 7.18 -32.70
C GLU A 82 -25.90 7.64 -31.27
N LYS A 83 -26.90 8.16 -30.55
CA LYS A 83 -26.77 8.55 -29.14
C LYS A 83 -26.50 7.35 -28.24
N LEU A 84 -27.24 6.27 -28.43
CA LEU A 84 -27.08 5.04 -27.65
C LEU A 84 -25.75 4.34 -27.95
N GLU A 85 -25.26 4.37 -29.20
CA GLU A 85 -23.95 3.84 -29.57
C GLU A 85 -22.81 4.67 -28.94
N ALA A 86 -22.94 6.00 -28.88
CA ALA A 86 -21.98 6.86 -28.18
C ALA A 86 -21.99 6.63 -26.65
N GLU A 87 -23.17 6.42 -26.07
CA GLU A 87 -23.34 6.08 -24.65
C GLU A 87 -22.72 4.70 -24.33
N GLN A 88 -22.96 3.71 -25.20
CA GLN A 88 -22.35 2.38 -25.11
C GLN A 88 -20.83 2.47 -25.11
N ALA A 89 -20.23 3.21 -26.06
CA ALA A 89 -18.78 3.40 -26.13
C ALA A 89 -18.21 4.05 -24.85
N THR A 90 -18.92 5.04 -24.30
CA THR A 90 -18.56 5.72 -23.06
C THR A 90 -18.60 4.76 -21.86
N LEU A 91 -19.65 3.94 -21.76
CA LEU A 91 -19.81 2.94 -20.69
C LEU A 91 -18.76 1.84 -20.78
N VAL A 92 -18.41 1.38 -21.99
CA VAL A 92 -17.34 0.40 -22.21
C VAL A 92 -15.97 0.97 -21.79
N ALA A 93 -15.66 2.21 -22.17
CA ALA A 93 -14.42 2.87 -21.74
C ALA A 93 -14.35 3.04 -20.22
N ARG A 94 -15.47 3.46 -19.60
CA ARG A 94 -15.59 3.59 -18.15
C ARG A 94 -15.41 2.25 -17.43
N LYS A 95 -16.00 1.17 -17.96
CA LYS A 95 -15.86 -0.20 -17.42
C LYS A 95 -14.41 -0.69 -17.49
N LYS A 96 -13.69 -0.42 -18.59
CA LYS A 96 -12.25 -0.76 -18.71
C LYS A 96 -11.39 -0.01 -17.69
N ASN A 97 -11.63 1.29 -17.50
CA ASN A 97 -10.89 2.07 -16.51
C ASN A 97 -11.16 1.60 -15.07
N LEU A 98 -12.41 1.28 -14.74
CA LEU A 98 -12.76 0.72 -13.43
C LEU A 98 -12.17 -0.68 -13.21
N ALA A 99 -12.09 -1.52 -14.25
CA ALA A 99 -11.43 -2.81 -14.17
C ALA A 99 -9.93 -2.66 -13.88
N LEU A 100 -9.26 -1.71 -14.53
CA LEU A 100 -7.84 -1.43 -14.28
C LEU A 100 -7.59 -0.92 -12.86
N GLN A 101 -8.53 -0.12 -12.31
CA GLN A 101 -8.47 0.34 -10.92
C GLN A 101 -8.74 -0.78 -9.90
N GLY A 102 -9.62 -1.74 -10.23
CA GLY A 102 -9.92 -2.88 -9.37
C GLY A 102 -8.91 -4.03 -9.48
N ALA A 103 -8.13 -4.09 -10.57
CA ALA A 103 -7.15 -5.14 -10.84
C ALA A 103 -5.73 -4.81 -10.34
N SER A 104 -5.52 -3.70 -9.62
CA SER A 104 -4.20 -3.34 -9.10
C SER A 104 -3.78 -4.26 -7.95
N GLY A 105 -3.38 -5.49 -8.26
CA GLY A 105 -2.51 -6.31 -7.42
C GLY A 105 -1.20 -5.60 -7.05
N ASP A 106 -0.87 -4.51 -7.76
CA ASP A 106 0.16 -3.54 -7.40
C ASP A 106 -0.02 -3.02 -5.96
N GLN A 107 -1.25 -2.87 -5.45
CA GLN A 107 -1.48 -2.40 -4.07
C GLN A 107 -1.08 -3.43 -3.01
N SER A 108 -1.37 -4.72 -3.26
CA SER A 108 -0.90 -5.82 -2.41
C SER A 108 0.63 -5.98 -2.48
N SER A 109 1.24 -5.83 -3.66
CA SER A 109 2.70 -5.90 -3.79
C SER A 109 3.42 -4.73 -3.11
N LEU A 110 2.80 -3.56 -3.06
CA LEU A 110 3.33 -2.40 -2.34
C LEU A 110 3.20 -2.57 -0.82
N GLN A 111 2.15 -3.24 -0.35
CA GLN A 111 2.00 -3.66 1.05
C GLN A 111 3.05 -4.70 1.44
N ASP A 112 3.22 -5.76 0.65
CA ASP A 112 4.25 -6.79 0.89
C ASP A 112 5.66 -6.16 0.94
N LEU A 113 5.94 -5.20 0.05
CA LEU A 113 7.20 -4.45 0.03
C LEU A 113 7.37 -3.57 1.27
N ALA A 114 6.29 -2.96 1.76
CA ALA A 114 6.28 -2.14 2.97
C ALA A 114 6.59 -2.97 4.22
N GLU A 115 5.92 -4.10 4.34
CA GLU A 115 6.09 -5.05 5.43
C GLU A 115 7.50 -5.62 5.43
N ALA A 116 8.02 -6.01 4.25
CA ALA A 116 9.40 -6.44 4.11
C ALA A 116 10.41 -5.35 4.51
N ARG A 117 10.15 -4.08 4.15
CA ARG A 117 11.00 -2.95 4.54
C ARG A 117 10.98 -2.71 6.05
N ASN A 118 9.80 -2.67 6.66
CA ASN A 118 9.66 -2.47 8.10
C ASN A 118 10.28 -3.63 8.88
N ALA A 119 10.12 -4.87 8.43
CA ALA A 119 10.78 -6.03 9.01
C ALA A 119 12.32 -5.92 8.93
N ALA A 120 12.85 -5.49 7.79
CA ALA A 120 14.29 -5.28 7.62
C ALA A 120 14.82 -4.13 8.50
N GLU A 121 14.08 -3.02 8.60
CA GLU A 121 14.42 -1.90 9.48
C GLU A 121 14.40 -2.31 10.96
N LEU A 122 13.40 -3.10 11.37
CA LEU A 122 13.32 -3.64 12.72
C LEU A 122 14.49 -4.59 13.03
N GLU A 123 14.84 -5.49 12.10
CA GLU A 123 15.99 -6.39 12.22
C GLU A 123 17.31 -5.59 12.38
N MET A 124 17.49 -4.50 11.61
CA MET A 124 18.66 -3.62 11.75
C MET A 124 18.71 -2.89 13.09
N VAL A 125 17.59 -2.28 13.51
CA VAL A 125 17.54 -1.52 14.78
C VAL A 125 17.74 -2.44 15.98
N SER A 126 17.14 -3.63 15.96
CA SER A 126 17.33 -4.66 16.98
C SER A 126 18.79 -5.13 17.04
N GLY A 127 19.40 -5.35 15.88
CA GLY A 127 20.81 -5.69 15.75
C GLY A 127 21.74 -4.61 16.32
N TYR A 128 21.49 -3.34 15.99
CA TYR A 128 22.25 -2.20 16.52
C TYR A 128 22.14 -2.12 18.05
N LEU A 129 20.93 -2.24 18.61
CA LEU A 129 20.70 -2.19 20.06
C LEU A 129 21.46 -3.31 20.77
N THR A 130 21.37 -4.53 20.26
CA THR A 130 22.05 -5.70 20.84
C THR A 130 23.57 -5.47 20.90
N GLN A 131 24.17 -5.01 19.81
CA GLN A 131 25.61 -4.76 19.75
C GLN A 131 26.03 -3.54 20.62
N LEU A 132 25.21 -2.48 20.66
CA LEU A 132 25.48 -1.30 21.50
C LEU A 132 25.39 -1.63 23.00
N GLU A 133 24.42 -2.46 23.40
CA GLU A 133 24.30 -2.95 24.77
C GLU A 133 25.50 -3.82 25.17
N ALA A 134 25.93 -4.72 24.28
CA ALA A 134 27.14 -5.51 24.47
C ALA A 134 28.39 -4.61 24.63
N HIS A 135 28.56 -3.61 23.76
CA HIS A 135 29.67 -2.65 23.84
C HIS A 135 29.64 -1.86 25.15
N ARG A 136 28.47 -1.37 25.56
CA ARG A 136 28.27 -0.63 26.81
C ARG A 136 28.75 -1.42 28.03
N LEU A 137 28.53 -2.73 28.06
CA LEU A 137 28.95 -3.59 29.17
C LEU A 137 30.48 -3.74 29.28
N THR A 138 31.21 -3.53 28.18
CA THR A 138 32.69 -3.54 28.17
C THR A 138 33.30 -2.26 28.75
N LEU A 139 32.53 -1.17 28.83
CA LEU A 139 33.01 0.13 29.29
C LEU A 139 33.00 0.22 30.83
N PRO A 140 33.91 1.00 31.42
CA PRO A 140 33.93 1.26 32.86
C PRO A 140 32.63 1.91 33.34
N ALA A 141 32.26 1.59 34.59
CA ALA A 141 31.03 2.05 35.25
C ALA A 141 30.94 3.57 35.37
#